data_AF-A0A6N4A7N2-F1
#
_entry.id   AF-A0A6N4A7N2-F1
#
_cell.length_a   1.000
_cell.length_b   1.000
_cell.length_c   1.000
_cell.angle_alpha   90.00
_cell.angle_beta   90.00
_cell.angle_gamma   90.00
#
_symmetry.space_group_name_H-M   'P 1'
#
loop_
_entity.id
_entity.type
_entity.pdbx_description
1 polymer ?
#
loop_
_entity_poly.entity_id
_entity_poly.type
_entity_poly.pdbx_seq_one_letter_code
_entity_poly.pdbx_strand_id
1 'polypeptide(L)'
;MNDSLNFFDKLNICRETSMKLFIGFWNKLFLKESHGLLFVGRKVSIHNRRHLKVGRNVKFETLSEIQGLSTDGVAFGNNINIGAGAKIIGNIVIGDNISIGANVVVTKSCVEVGSTLVGVLAHKI
;
A
#
# COMPACT_ATOMS: atom_id res chain seq x y z
N MET A 1 18.01 16.54 -6.15
CA MET A 1 16.72 16.56 -6.86
C MET A 1 16.94 17.47 -8.07
N ASN A 2 17.00 16.93 -9.29
CA ASN A 2 17.35 17.72 -10.48
C ASN A 2 16.22 18.70 -10.83
N ASP A 3 16.54 19.98 -10.85
CA ASP A 3 15.63 21.11 -11.13
C ASP A 3 15.31 21.31 -12.62
N SER A 4 15.36 20.25 -13.42
CA SER A 4 15.01 20.27 -14.85
C SER A 4 13.77 19.44 -15.17
N LEU A 5 12.78 19.45 -14.28
CA LEU A 5 11.46 18.87 -14.56
C LEU A 5 10.62 19.90 -15.31
N ASN A 6 10.33 19.59 -16.57
CA ASN A 6 9.54 20.43 -17.45
C ASN A 6 8.10 20.57 -16.89
N PHE A 7 7.36 21.62 -17.25
CA PHE A 7 5.98 21.82 -16.78
C PHE A 7 5.10 20.59 -17.06
N PHE A 8 5.34 19.92 -18.19
CA PHE A 8 4.67 18.69 -18.58
C PHE A 8 5.00 17.50 -17.67
N ASP A 9 6.21 17.40 -17.11
CA ASP A 9 6.57 16.31 -16.18
C ASP A 9 5.85 16.48 -14.84
N LYS A 10 5.78 17.73 -14.34
CA LYS A 10 4.98 18.06 -13.15
C LYS A 10 3.50 17.76 -13.38
N LEU A 11 2.97 18.07 -14.56
CA LEU A 11 1.59 17.76 -14.93
C LEU A 11 1.35 16.26 -14.98
N ASN A 12 2.27 15.48 -15.55
CA ASN A 12 2.18 14.02 -15.61
C ASN A 12 2.22 13.39 -14.21
N ILE A 13 3.15 13.79 -13.35
CA ILE A 13 3.25 13.31 -11.96
C ILE A 13 1.96 13.63 -11.18
N CYS A 14 1.43 14.84 -11.37
CA CYS A 14 0.16 15.25 -10.76
C CYS A 14 -0.99 14.40 -11.27
N ARG A 15 -1.05 14.12 -12.58
CA ARG A 15 -2.08 13.27 -13.20
C ARG A 15 -2.01 11.83 -12.70
N GLU A 16 -0.81 11.26 -12.59
CA GLU A 16 -0.61 9.92 -12.07
C GLU A 16 -1.03 9.81 -10.60
N THR A 17 -0.62 10.78 -9.77
CA THR A 17 -1.00 10.79 -8.35
C THR A 17 -2.50 11.01 -8.17
N SER A 18 -3.11 11.86 -8.99
CA SER A 18 -4.56 12.09 -8.98
C SER A 18 -5.35 10.84 -9.37
N MET A 19 -4.89 10.10 -10.39
CA MET A 19 -5.51 8.82 -10.77
C MET A 19 -5.38 7.79 -9.64
N LYS A 20 -4.24 7.73 -8.94
CA LYS A 20 -4.08 6.84 -7.76
C LYS A 20 -5.08 7.18 -6.65
N LEU A 21 -5.33 8.46 -6.44
CA LEU A 21 -6.30 8.94 -5.45
C LEU A 21 -7.73 8.61 -5.87
N PHE A 22 -8.08 8.75 -7.15
CA PHE A 22 -9.41 8.44 -7.67
C PHE A 22 -9.71 6.93 -7.62
N ILE A 23 -8.76 6.09 -8.06
CA ILE A 23 -8.87 4.62 -7.96
C ILE A 23 -8.91 4.20 -6.50
N GLY A 24 -8.12 4.84 -5.64
CA GLY A 24 -8.14 4.60 -4.20
C GLY A 24 -9.47 4.98 -3.56
N PHE A 25 -10.07 6.10 -3.98
CA PHE A 25 -11.40 6.53 -3.55
C PHE A 25 -12.49 5.53 -3.96
N TRP A 26 -12.41 4.98 -5.18
CA TRP A 26 -13.33 3.91 -5.60
C TRP A 26 -13.12 2.61 -4.82
N ASN A 27 -11.88 2.18 -4.62
CA ASN A 27 -11.60 0.97 -3.83
C ASN A 27 -12.00 1.13 -2.36
N LYS A 28 -11.92 2.36 -1.82
CA LYS A 28 -12.30 2.69 -0.46
C LYS A 28 -13.73 2.32 -0.12
N LEU A 29 -14.66 2.46 -1.07
CA LEU A 29 -16.07 2.09 -0.91
C LEU A 29 -16.29 0.57 -0.73
N PHE A 30 -15.30 -0.26 -1.10
CA PHE A 30 -15.40 -1.72 -1.06
C PHE A 30 -14.55 -2.36 0.05
N LEU A 31 -13.84 -1.55 0.84
CA LEU A 31 -13.05 -2.02 1.99
C LEU A 31 -13.93 -2.10 3.24
N LYS A 32 -13.56 -2.96 4.20
CA LYS A 32 -14.27 -3.08 5.48
C LYS A 32 -14.25 -1.77 6.24
N GLU A 33 -13.04 -1.25 6.43
CA GLU A 33 -12.76 0.00 7.13
C GLU A 33 -11.63 0.70 6.39
N SER A 34 -11.83 1.98 6.07
CA SER A 34 -10.77 2.81 5.52
C SER A 34 -10.86 4.22 6.07
N HIS A 35 -9.83 4.62 6.80
CA HIS A 35 -9.73 5.96 7.38
C HIS A 35 -8.80 6.81 6.54
N GLY A 36 -9.21 8.02 6.15
CA GLY A 36 -8.34 8.96 5.42
C GLY A 36 -8.12 8.63 3.94
N LEU A 37 -6.96 9.04 3.42
CA LEU A 37 -6.58 8.90 2.01
C LEU A 37 -5.95 7.53 1.76
N LEU A 38 -6.41 6.87 0.69
CA LEU A 38 -5.84 5.64 0.16
C LEU A 38 -5.40 5.93 -1.27
N PHE A 39 -4.15 5.62 -1.58
CA PHE A 39 -3.59 5.73 -2.92
C PHE A 39 -3.43 4.33 -3.48
N VAL A 40 -4.06 4.05 -4.61
CA VAL A 40 -3.97 2.74 -5.25
C VAL A 40 -3.37 2.89 -6.64
N GLY A 41 -2.21 2.27 -6.82
CA GLY A 41 -1.48 2.19 -8.08
C GLY A 41 -2.25 1.43 -9.15
N ARG A 42 -1.72 1.45 -10.37
CA ARG A 42 -2.28 0.67 -11.47
C ARG A 42 -2.01 -0.81 -11.26
N LYS A 43 -2.94 -1.66 -11.69
CA LYS A 43 -2.81 -3.13 -11.64
C LYS A 43 -2.56 -3.68 -10.22
N VAL A 44 -3.03 -2.98 -9.19
CA VAL A 44 -3.04 -3.50 -7.82
C VAL A 44 -4.11 -4.57 -7.72
N SER A 45 -3.74 -5.77 -7.29
CA SER A 45 -4.70 -6.84 -7.05
C SER A 45 -5.06 -6.88 -5.58
N ILE A 46 -6.34 -6.73 -5.26
CA ILE A 46 -6.85 -6.79 -3.89
C ILE A 46 -7.85 -7.93 -3.81
N HIS A 47 -7.47 -8.98 -3.09
CA HIS A 47 -8.32 -10.14 -2.81
C HIS A 47 -8.98 -9.98 -1.43
N ASN A 48 -10.22 -10.45 -1.32
CA ASN A 48 -10.99 -10.46 -0.06
C ASN A 48 -11.12 -9.08 0.62
N ARG A 49 -11.48 -8.05 -0.16
CA ARG A 49 -11.65 -6.63 0.26
C ARG A 49 -12.48 -6.43 1.54
N ARG A 50 -13.44 -7.33 1.82
CA ARG A 50 -14.29 -7.30 3.02
C ARG A 50 -13.55 -7.61 4.34
N HIS A 51 -12.33 -8.11 4.27
CA HIS A 51 -11.48 -8.38 5.44
C HIS A 51 -10.30 -7.42 5.52
N LEU A 52 -10.30 -6.36 4.71
CA LEU A 52 -9.21 -5.40 4.68
C LEU A 52 -9.56 -4.14 5.48
N LYS A 53 -8.68 -3.81 6.43
CA LYS A 53 -8.73 -2.58 7.22
C LYS A 53 -7.55 -1.71 6.85
N VAL A 54 -7.81 -0.44 6.52
CA VAL A 54 -6.79 0.49 6.03
C VAL A 54 -6.83 1.80 6.82
N GLY A 55 -5.71 2.16 7.44
CA GLY A 55 -5.55 3.44 8.14
C GLY A 55 -5.34 4.61 7.17
N ARG A 56 -4.88 5.74 7.73
CA ARG A 56 -4.74 7.01 7.01
C ARG A 56 -3.46 7.04 6.18
N ASN A 57 -3.56 7.62 4.98
CA ASN A 57 -2.40 7.90 4.12
C ASN A 57 -1.62 6.62 3.76
N VAL A 58 -2.36 5.59 3.34
CA VAL A 58 -1.78 4.31 2.89
C VAL A 58 -1.62 4.34 1.39
N LYS A 59 -0.48 3.87 0.90
CA LYS A 59 -0.12 3.83 -0.52
C LYS A 59 0.15 2.41 -0.95
N PHE A 60 -0.60 1.94 -1.95
CA PHE A 60 -0.35 0.71 -2.68
C PHE A 60 0.25 1.09 -4.03
N GLU A 61 1.53 0.79 -4.26
CA GLU A 61 2.16 1.08 -5.54
C GLU A 61 1.80 0.05 -6.63
N THR A 62 2.15 0.38 -7.86
CA THR A 62 1.82 -0.41 -9.05
C THR A 62 2.20 -1.88 -8.90
N LEU A 63 1.31 -2.78 -9.34
CA LEU A 63 1.47 -4.25 -9.27
C LEU A 63 1.56 -4.85 -7.86
N SER A 64 1.35 -4.08 -6.79
CA SER A 64 1.26 -4.68 -5.46
C SER A 64 0.05 -5.61 -5.35
N GLU A 65 0.17 -6.67 -4.58
CA GLU A 65 -0.88 -7.66 -4.38
C GLU A 65 -1.17 -7.81 -2.89
N ILE A 66 -2.44 -7.69 -2.53
CA ILE A 66 -2.90 -7.80 -1.14
C ILE A 66 -3.92 -8.94 -1.05
N GLN A 67 -3.59 -9.97 -0.27
CA GLN A 67 -4.39 -11.17 -0.11
C GLN A 67 -4.75 -11.41 1.36
N GLY A 68 -6.00 -11.09 1.73
CA GLY A 68 -6.59 -11.50 3.00
C GLY A 68 -7.12 -12.93 2.94
N LEU A 69 -6.24 -13.91 3.14
CA LEU A 69 -6.58 -15.34 3.05
C LEU A 69 -7.27 -15.89 4.32
N SER A 70 -7.43 -15.08 5.38
CA SER A 70 -8.05 -15.48 6.66
C SER A 70 -9.33 -14.70 6.97
N THR A 71 -10.08 -15.16 7.97
CA THR A 71 -11.26 -14.47 8.53
C THR A 71 -10.92 -13.13 9.19
N ASP A 72 -9.74 -13.05 9.83
CA ASP A 72 -9.25 -11.83 10.49
C ASP A 72 -8.74 -10.79 9.48
N GLY A 73 -8.31 -11.25 8.30
CA GLY A 73 -7.97 -10.40 7.18
C GLY A 73 -6.61 -9.75 7.26
N VAL A 74 -6.49 -8.55 6.70
CA VAL A 74 -5.24 -7.78 6.70
C VAL A 74 -5.53 -6.37 7.20
N ALA A 75 -4.74 -5.92 8.17
CA ALA A 75 -4.88 -4.60 8.76
C ALA A 75 -3.63 -3.76 8.49
N PHE A 76 -3.85 -2.57 7.96
CA PHE A 76 -2.85 -1.55 7.74
C PHE A 76 -3.12 -0.38 8.68
N GLY A 77 -2.10 0.03 9.44
CA GLY A 77 -2.07 1.27 10.20
C GLY A 77 -1.97 2.53 9.33
N ASN A 78 -1.38 3.58 9.88
CA ASN A 78 -1.27 4.90 9.27
C ASN A 78 0.08 5.12 8.59
N ASN A 79 0.11 5.96 7.55
CA ASN A 79 1.32 6.36 6.83
C ASN A 79 2.15 5.17 6.30
N ILE A 80 1.47 4.19 5.71
CA ILE A 80 2.13 3.01 5.16
C ILE A 80 2.43 3.21 3.68
N ASN A 81 3.64 2.84 3.28
CA ASN A 81 4.06 2.84 1.88
C ASN A 81 4.37 1.41 1.42
N ILE A 82 3.60 0.89 0.46
CA ILE A 82 3.82 -0.43 -0.12
C ILE A 82 4.43 -0.25 -1.50
N GLY A 83 5.68 -0.69 -1.65
CA GLY A 83 6.45 -0.61 -2.88
C GLY A 83 5.86 -1.41 -4.03
N ALA A 84 6.28 -1.07 -5.24
CA ALA A 84 5.76 -1.68 -6.46
C ALA A 84 6.05 -3.19 -6.49
N GLY A 85 5.05 -3.99 -6.90
CA GLY A 85 5.18 -5.45 -6.96
C GLY A 85 5.28 -6.17 -5.61
N ALA A 86 5.13 -5.46 -4.48
CA ALA A 86 5.11 -6.10 -3.17
C ALA A 86 3.87 -6.98 -3.00
N LYS A 87 4.04 -8.12 -2.33
CA LYS A 87 2.98 -9.10 -2.08
C LYS A 87 2.74 -9.23 -0.58
N ILE A 88 1.51 -9.03 -0.15
CA ILE A 88 1.09 -9.14 1.25
C ILE A 88 0.11 -10.30 1.35
N ILE A 89 0.52 -11.38 2.00
CA ILE A 89 -0.16 -12.67 1.92
C ILE A 89 -0.45 -13.19 3.32
N GLY A 90 -1.73 -13.36 3.65
CA GLY A 90 -2.18 -14.06 4.86
C GLY A 90 -2.93 -13.15 5.85
N ASN A 91 -2.78 -13.48 7.13
CA ASN A 91 -3.36 -12.73 8.25
C ASN A 91 -2.29 -11.79 8.85
N ILE A 92 -2.16 -10.59 8.30
CA ILE A 92 -1.03 -9.70 8.59
C ILE A 92 -1.54 -8.38 9.17
N VAL A 93 -0.90 -7.94 10.24
CA VAL A 93 -1.05 -6.60 10.80
C VAL A 93 0.22 -5.81 10.53
N ILE A 94 0.07 -4.66 9.87
CA ILE A 94 1.13 -3.69 9.60
C ILE A 94 0.86 -2.44 10.44
N GLY A 95 1.78 -2.11 11.33
CA GLY A 95 1.75 -0.93 12.19
C GLY A 95 1.99 0.38 11.43
N ASP A 96 2.04 1.47 12.21
CA ASP A 96 2.12 2.82 11.67
C ASP A 96 3.53 3.17 11.16
N ASN A 97 3.59 4.04 10.15
CA ASN A 97 4.83 4.55 9.54
C ASN A 97 5.75 3.47 8.95
N ILE A 98 5.18 2.36 8.46
CA ILE A 98 5.97 1.26 7.87
C ILE A 98 6.12 1.45 6.35
N SER A 99 7.34 1.23 5.86
CA SER A 99 7.65 1.19 4.43
C SER A 99 8.01 -0.22 4.00
N ILE A 100 7.39 -0.69 2.92
CA ILE A 100 7.67 -2.00 2.31
C ILE A 100 8.38 -1.76 0.98
N GLY A 101 9.52 -2.38 0.79
CA GLY A 101 10.28 -2.30 -0.46
C GLY A 101 9.54 -2.87 -1.66
N ALA A 102 10.03 -2.55 -2.85
CA ALA A 102 9.52 -3.13 -4.09
C ALA A 102 9.82 -4.64 -4.16
N ASN A 103 8.90 -5.43 -4.72
CA ASN A 103 9.00 -6.89 -4.88
C ASN A 103 9.23 -7.68 -3.57
N VAL A 104 8.86 -7.12 -2.42
CA VAL A 104 8.95 -7.79 -1.12
C VAL A 104 7.74 -8.69 -0.91
N VAL A 105 7.95 -9.89 -0.35
CA VAL A 105 6.84 -10.74 0.12
C VAL A 105 6.75 -10.66 1.63
N VAL A 106 5.64 -10.11 2.11
CA VAL A 106 5.32 -9.99 3.53
C VAL A 106 4.36 -11.13 3.89
N THR A 107 4.82 -11.99 4.80
CA THR A 107 4.06 -13.14 5.33
C THR A 107 3.88 -13.08 6.84
N LYS A 108 4.51 -12.11 7.51
CA LYS A 108 4.50 -11.94 8.96
C LYS A 108 4.08 -10.52 9.33
N SER A 109 3.32 -10.40 10.40
CA SER A 109 2.93 -9.10 10.98
C SER A 109 4.13 -8.31 11.45
N CYS A 110 4.09 -6.99 11.26
CA CYS A 110 5.09 -6.05 11.73
C CYS A 110 4.38 -4.86 12.35
N VAL A 111 4.52 -4.68 13.67
CA VAL A 111 3.87 -3.59 14.42
C VAL A 111 4.84 -2.53 14.91
N GLU A 112 6.13 -2.70 14.59
CA GLU A 112 7.15 -1.74 14.99
C GLU A 112 7.08 -0.50 14.13
N VAL A 113 6.85 0.63 14.79
CA VAL A 113 6.65 1.92 14.14
C VAL A 113 7.94 2.38 13.47
N GLY A 114 7.85 2.79 12.20
CA GLY A 114 8.99 3.32 11.44
C GLY A 114 9.90 2.27 10.80
N SER A 115 9.59 0.97 10.95
CA SER A 115 10.38 -0.10 10.35
C SER A 115 10.25 -0.13 8.82
N THR A 116 11.33 -0.54 8.14
CA THR A 116 11.31 -0.81 6.70
C THR A 116 11.47 -2.30 6.45
N LEU A 117 10.54 -2.89 5.69
CA LEU A 117 10.56 -4.31 5.31
C LEU A 117 11.16 -4.48 3.92
N VAL A 118 12.22 -5.28 3.81
CA VAL A 118 12.86 -5.62 2.53
C VAL A 118 13.14 -7.12 2.41
N GLY A 119 13.47 -7.57 1.20
CA GLY A 119 13.84 -8.96 0.91
C GLY A 119 12.71 -9.79 0.32
N VAL A 120 13.06 -10.98 -0.20
CA VAL A 120 12.08 -11.94 -0.74
C VAL A 120 11.19 -12.46 0.38
N LEU A 121 11.77 -12.71 1.56
CA LEU A 121 11.03 -12.79 2.82
C LEU A 121 11.28 -11.48 3.55
N ALA A 122 10.20 -10.78 3.92
CA ALA A 122 10.32 -9.54 4.66
C ALA A 122 11.12 -9.75 5.96
N HIS A 123 12.29 -9.13 6.03
CA HIS A 123 13.09 -8.99 7.24
C HIS A 123 13.18 -7.50 7.59
N LYS A 124 13.22 -7.22 8.89
CA LYS A 124 13.40 -5.87 9.43
C LYS A 124 14.83 -5.41 9.18
N ILE A 125 14.99 -4.12 8.86
CA ILE A 125 16.25 -3.38 8.95
C ILE A 125 16.17 -2.40 10.12
#